data_AF-A0A8T6LTQ1-F1
#
_entry.id   AF-A0A8T6LTQ1-F1
#
_cell.length_a   1.000
_cell.length_b   1.000
_cell.length_c   1.000
_cell.angle_alpha   90.00
_cell.angle_beta   90.00
_cell.angle_gamma   90.00
#
_symmetry.space_group_name_H-M   'P 1'
#
loop_
_entity.id
_entity.type
_entity.pdbx_description
1 polymer ?
#
loop_
_entity_poly.entity_id
_entity_poly.type
_entity_poly.pdbx_seq_one_letter_code
_entity_poly.pdbx_strand_id
1 'polypeptide(L)' 'MRMQDPAHPGEIARDNLEAEGWTVNECAARLGVSRITLSRLLNGRAGVSAAMALALE' A
#
# COMPACT_ATOMS: atom_id res chain seq x y z
N MET A 1 -2.66 22.44 -19.29
CA MET A 1 -3.49 21.71 -18.31
C MET A 1 -2.55 20.92 -17.43
N ARG A 2 -2.39 21.30 -16.16
CA ARG A 2 -1.45 20.64 -15.24
C ARG A 2 -2.15 19.37 -14.76
N MET A 3 -1.86 18.26 -15.44
CA MET A 3 -2.28 16.94 -14.99
C MET A 3 -1.62 16.75 -13.62
N GLN A 4 -2.40 16.93 -12.56
CA GLN A 4 -2.03 16.37 -11.27
C GLN A 4 -2.20 14.87 -11.48
N ASP A 5 -1.10 14.16 -11.68
CA ASP A 5 -1.09 12.70 -11.57
C ASP A 5 -1.07 12.43 -10.06
N PRO A 6 -2.22 12.15 -9.40
CA PRO A 6 -2.17 11.80 -8.00
C PRO A 6 -1.36 10.52 -7.90
N ALA A 7 -0.27 10.56 -7.12
CA ALA A 7 0.51 9.37 -6.83
C ALA A 7 -0.44 8.25 -6.40
N HIS A 8 -0.29 7.07 -6.99
CA HIS A 8 -1.15 5.95 -6.68
C HIS A 8 -1.09 5.70 -5.15
N PRO A 9 -2.21 5.41 -4.47
CA PRO A 9 -2.22 5.26 -3.00
C PRO A 9 -1.22 4.24 -2.48
N GLY A 10 -0.94 3.21 -3.28
CA GLY A 10 0.10 2.24 -2.96
C GLY A 10 1.54 2.78 -3.07
N GLU A 11 1.82 3.73 -3.96
CA GLU A 11 3.14 4.38 -4.00
C GLU A 11 3.35 5.24 -2.74
N ILE A 12 2.33 5.99 -2.32
CA ILE A 12 2.35 6.74 -1.06
C ILE A 12 2.56 5.79 0.14
N ALA A 13 1.85 4.66 0.14
CA ALA A 13 2.01 3.65 1.19
C ALA A 13 3.42 3.04 1.20
N ARG A 14 4.08 2.92 0.05
CA ARG A 14 5.46 2.41 -0.03
C ARG A 14 6.44 3.38 0.62
N ASP A 15 6.31 4.66 0.32
CA ASP A 15 7.18 5.70 0.86
C ASP A 15 7.04 5.77 2.40
N ASN A 16 5.83 5.63 2.93
CA ASN A 16 5.60 5.55 4.38
C ASN A 16 6.25 4.30 5.00
N LEU A 17 6.12 3.16 4.34
CA LEU A 17 6.64 1.88 4.81
C LEU A 17 8.18 1.88 4.85
N GLU A 18 8.82 2.52 3.87
CA GLU A 18 10.26 2.78 3.84
C GLU A 18 10.69 3.78 4.93
N ALA A 19 9.91 4.85 5.14
CA ALA A 19 10.19 5.85 6.17
C ALA A 19 10.10 5.28 7.60
N GLU A 20 9.17 4.36 7.84
CA GLU A 20 9.04 3.65 9.13
C GLU A 20 10.01 2.46 9.28
N GLY A 21 10.75 2.10 8.21
CA GLY A 21 11.68 0.98 8.21
C GLY A 21 11.02 -0.39 8.31
N TRP A 22 9.74 -0.49 7.98
CA TRP A 22 9.00 -1.75 8.00
C TRP A 22 9.32 -2.56 6.74
N THR A 23 9.27 -3.88 6.84
CA THR A 23 9.28 -4.73 5.66
C THR A 23 7.87 -4.94 5.12
N VAL A 24 7.75 -5.20 3.82
CA VAL A 24 6.47 -5.56 3.19
C VAL A 24 5.84 -6.78 3.87
N ASN A 25 6.64 -7.69 4.40
CA ASN A 25 6.14 -8.89 5.07
C ASN A 25 5.50 -8.57 6.43
N GLU A 26 6.16 -7.74 7.24
CA GLU A 26 5.65 -7.33 8.54
C GLU A 26 4.35 -6.53 8.40
N CYS A 27 4.33 -5.58 7.45
CA CYS A 27 3.14 -4.79 7.20
C CYS A 27 1.98 -5.64 6.66
N ALA A 28 2.25 -6.61 5.78
CA ALA A 28 1.23 -7.51 5.28
C ALA A 28 0.65 -8.40 6.40
N ALA A 29 1.51 -8.91 7.29
CA ALA A 29 1.08 -9.67 8.46
C ALA A 29 0.20 -8.84 9.41
N ARG A 30 0.57 -7.58 9.65
CA ARG A 30 -0.19 -6.65 10.49
C ARG A 30 -1.56 -6.29 9.91
N LEU A 31 -1.62 -6.11 8.60
CA LEU A 31 -2.85 -5.82 7.85
C LEU A 31 -3.69 -7.07 7.55
N GLY A 32 -3.22 -8.26 7.92
CA GLY A 32 -3.93 -9.52 7.65
C GLY A 32 -4.06 -9.87 6.16
N VAL A 33 -3.17 -9.36 5.31
CA VAL A 33 -3.18 -9.59 3.86
C VAL A 33 -1.99 -10.43 3.41
N SER A 34 -2.10 -11.04 2.23
CA SER A 34 -0.94 -11.69 1.62
C SER A 34 0.12 -10.65 1.25
N ARG A 35 1.40 -11.00 1.41
CA ARG A 35 2.55 -10.21 0.93
C ARG A 35 2.41 -9.83 -0.54
N ILE A 36 1.87 -10.75 -1.37
CA ILE A 36 1.67 -10.52 -2.81
C ILE A 36 0.62 -9.43 -3.04
N THR A 37 -0.47 -9.43 -2.28
CA THR A 37 -1.52 -8.40 -2.34
C THR A 37 -0.95 -7.04 -2.00
N LEU A 38 -0.23 -6.94 -0.88
CA LEU A 38 0.40 -5.68 -0.48
C LEU A 38 1.44 -5.23 -1.51
N SER A 39 2.28 -6.15 -2.00
CA SER A 39 3.27 -5.84 -3.04
C SER A 39 2.64 -5.28 -4.33
N ARG A 40 1.50 -5.83 -4.78
CA ARG A 40 0.80 -5.30 -5.96
C ARG A 40 0.24 -3.91 -5.71
N LEU A 41 -0.31 -3.65 -4.52
CA LEU A 41 -0.76 -2.31 -4.12
C LEU A 41 0.43 -1.34 -4.16
N LEU A 42 1.53 -1.64 -3.46
CA LEU A 42 2.72 -0.80 -3.33
C LEU A 42 3.41 -0.45 -4.67
N ASN A 43 3.21 -1.29 -5.69
CA ASN A 43 3.76 -1.08 -7.03
C ASN A 43 2.75 -0.46 -8.01
N GLY A 44 1.60 0.04 -7.53
CA GLY A 44 0.59 0.66 -8.40
C GLY A 44 -0.18 -0.32 -9.28
N ARG A 45 -0.12 -1.62 -8.98
CA ARG A 45 -0.71 -2.70 -9.81
C ARG A 45 -2.02 -3.25 -9.24
N ALA A 46 -2.48 -2.73 -8.11
CA ALA A 46 -3.76 -3.07 -7.49
C ALA A 46 -4.29 -1.88 -6.69
N GLY A 47 -5.60 -1.67 -6.70
CA GLY A 47 -6.26 -0.72 -5.80
C GLY A 47 -6.40 -1.25 -4.38
N VAL A 48 -6.80 -0.36 -3.46
CA VAL A 48 -7.13 -0.73 -2.07
C VAL A 48 -8.51 -1.41 -2.06
N SER A 49 -8.60 -2.63 -1.53
CA SER A 49 -9.89 -3.32 -1.36
C SER A 49 -10.61 -2.83 -0.11
N ALA A 50 -11.93 -3.01 -0.04
CA ALA A 50 -12.72 -2.65 1.15
C ALA A 50 -12.20 -3.32 2.44
N ALA A 51 -11.75 -4.58 2.33
CA ALA A 51 -11.14 -5.30 3.45
C ALA A 51 -9.80 -4.70 3.89
N MET A 52 -8.99 -4.18 2.95
CA MET A 52 -7.75 -3.49 3.27
C MET A 52 -8.00 -2.10 3.87
N ALA A 53 -9.04 -1.39 3.42
CA ALA A 53 -9.41 -0.11 3.98
C ALA A 53 -9.85 -0.26 5.45
N LEU A 54 -10.63 -1.29 5.77
CA LEU A 54 -11.05 -1.60 7.13
C LEU A 54 -9.87 -1.97 8.04
N ALA A 55 -8.81 -2.59 7.49
CA ALA A 55 -7.60 -2.90 8.23
C ALA A 55 -6.70 -1.68 8.52
N LEU A 56 -7.01 -0.53 7.90
CA LEU A 56 -6.28 0.74 8.03
C LEU A 56 -7.02 1.77 8.90
N GLU A 57 -8.25 1.46 9.35
CA GLU A 57 -9.02 2.24 10.33
C GLU A 57 -8.52 2.00 11.77
#